data_AF-A0ABC9PHT0-F1
#
_entry.id   AF-A0ABC9PHT0-F1
#
_cell.length_a   1.000
_cell.length_b   1.000
_cell.length_c   1.000
_cell.angle_alpha   90.00
_cell.angle_beta   90.00
_cell.angle_gamma   90.00
#
_symmetry.space_group_name_H-M   'P 1'
#
loop_
_entity.id
_entity.type
_entity.pdbx_description
1 polymer ?
#
loop_
_entity_poly.entity_id
_entity_poly.type
_entity_poly.pdbx_seq_one_letter_code
_entity_poly.pdbx_strand_id
1 'polypeptide(L)'
;MTLENLVNKVIDKVQEELQGSFEVEASGRHVHLSQEDLEALFGPNYQLTKAKDLSQPGQFASQERLTVVGPKGAFHNVVILGPVRKHSQVEVSLTDCLQLGTKAPIRESGDIEGTPGVILAHGDKAVCLDKGLIVAKRHVHMTPEDAERLNVKNHEIVQVRVEGARPLIFDDVVIRVSPKFATYMHIDYDEANACGFKKGTRGRIIKK
;
A
#
# COMPACT_ATOMS: atom_id res chain seq x y z
N MET A 1 -17.27 -6.37 -43.33
CA MET A 1 -17.07 -5.93 -41.93
C MET A 1 -16.85 -4.42 -41.98
N THR A 2 -17.76 -3.62 -41.42
CA THR A 2 -17.64 -2.15 -41.41
C THR A 2 -16.61 -1.70 -40.38
N LEU A 3 -16.03 -0.52 -40.57
CA LEU A 3 -15.11 0.09 -39.59
C LEU A 3 -15.76 0.21 -38.21
N GLU A 4 -17.04 0.59 -38.18
CA GLU A 4 -17.85 0.70 -36.96
C GLU A 4 -17.99 -0.64 -36.21
N ASN A 5 -18.23 -1.75 -36.93
CA ASN A 5 -18.29 -3.07 -36.31
C ASN A 5 -16.94 -3.54 -35.75
N LEU A 6 -15.84 -3.13 -36.37
CA LEU A 6 -14.50 -3.43 -35.86
C LEU A 6 -14.19 -2.60 -34.60
N VAL A 7 -14.53 -1.31 -34.62
CA VAL A 7 -14.37 -0.41 -33.48
C VAL A 7 -15.16 -0.92 -32.26
N ASN A 8 -16.43 -1.29 -32.44
CA ASN A 8 -17.25 -1.82 -31.35
C ASN A 8 -16.67 -3.11 -30.77
N LYS A 9 -16.22 -4.05 -31.61
CA LYS A 9 -15.56 -5.28 -31.12
C LYS A 9 -14.27 -5.02 -30.35
N VAL A 10 -13.50 -4.01 -30.74
CA VAL A 10 -12.29 -3.62 -30.00
C VAL A 10 -12.67 -2.99 -28.66
N ILE A 11 -13.69 -2.13 -28.63
CA ILE A 11 -14.20 -1.54 -27.38
C ILE A 11 -14.67 -2.63 -26.42
N ASP A 12 -15.49 -3.57 -26.88
CA ASP A 12 -16.02 -4.65 -26.04
C ASP A 12 -14.88 -5.48 -25.44
N LYS A 13 -13.88 -5.86 -26.25
CA LYS A 13 -12.74 -6.64 -25.79
C LYS A 13 -11.87 -5.89 -24.78
N VAL A 14 -11.63 -4.59 -25.04
CA VAL A 14 -10.89 -3.74 -24.11
C VAL A 14 -11.67 -3.57 -22.80
N GLN A 15 -12.99 -3.40 -22.86
CA GLN A 15 -13.83 -3.34 -21.68
C GLN A 15 -13.79 -4.64 -20.89
N GLU A 16 -13.87 -5.79 -21.54
CA GLU A 16 -13.79 -7.10 -20.88
C GLU A 16 -12.43 -7.29 -20.18
N GLU A 17 -11.33 -6.98 -20.87
CA GLU A 17 -9.98 -7.04 -20.27
C GLU A 17 -9.82 -6.06 -19.10
N LEU A 18 -10.36 -4.86 -19.20
CA LEU A 18 -10.32 -3.85 -18.13
C LEU A 18 -11.22 -4.21 -16.96
N GLN A 19 -12.39 -4.82 -17.20
CA GLN A 19 -13.36 -5.18 -16.16
C GLN A 19 -12.92 -6.36 -15.30
N GLY A 20 -12.11 -7.27 -15.86
CA GLY A 20 -11.54 -8.44 -15.17
C GLY A 20 -10.18 -8.19 -14.51
N SER A 21 -9.67 -6.96 -14.55
CA SER A 21 -8.35 -6.62 -14.02
C SER A 21 -8.36 -5.30 -13.24
N PHE A 22 -7.33 -5.08 -12.43
CA PHE A 22 -7.15 -3.85 -11.65
C PHE A 22 -5.70 -3.43 -11.69
N GLU A 23 -5.44 -2.15 -11.44
CA GLU A 23 -4.07 -1.65 -11.37
C GLU A 23 -3.36 -2.17 -10.11
N VAL A 24 -2.07 -2.45 -10.28
CA VAL A 24 -1.15 -2.79 -9.19
C VAL A 24 -0.36 -1.53 -8.85
N GLU A 25 -0.15 -1.30 -7.56
CA GLU A 25 0.65 -0.20 -7.05
C GLU A 25 1.73 -0.74 -6.11
N ALA A 26 2.95 -0.24 -6.33
CA ALA A 26 4.09 -0.53 -5.49
C ALA A 26 4.21 0.54 -4.40
N SER A 27 4.15 0.12 -3.14
CA SER A 27 4.31 0.97 -1.97
C SER A 27 5.77 0.96 -1.53
N GLY A 28 6.39 2.14 -1.55
CA GLY A 28 7.67 2.33 -0.87
C GLY A 28 7.47 2.43 0.64
N ARG A 29 8.57 2.37 1.39
CA ARG A 29 8.53 2.57 2.84
C ARG A 29 7.91 3.92 3.21
N HIS A 30 7.03 3.92 4.20
CA HIS A 30 6.28 5.10 4.60
C HIS A 30 5.78 5.02 6.05
N VAL A 31 5.31 6.14 6.57
CA VAL A 31 4.78 6.28 7.93
C VAL A 31 3.35 6.79 7.90
N HIS A 32 2.49 6.20 8.71
CA HIS A 32 1.24 6.81 9.15
C HIS A 32 1.42 7.28 10.59
N LEU A 33 0.89 8.45 10.93
CA LEU A 33 1.02 9.03 12.27
C LEU A 33 -0.32 9.13 12.98
N SER A 34 -0.28 8.97 14.30
CA SER A 34 -1.31 9.47 15.19
C SER A 34 -1.25 11.00 15.29
N GLN A 35 -2.34 11.64 15.72
CA GLN A 35 -2.33 13.09 15.97
C GLN A 35 -1.33 13.45 17.08
N GLU A 36 -1.24 12.63 18.13
CA GLU A 36 -0.32 12.83 19.25
C GLU A 36 1.15 12.80 18.78
N ASP A 37 1.54 11.80 17.99
CA ASP A 37 2.91 11.67 17.50
C ASP A 37 3.24 12.76 16.47
N LEU A 38 2.26 13.16 15.65
CA LEU A 38 2.42 14.30 14.74
C LEU A 38 2.74 15.57 15.52
N GLU A 39 2.00 15.85 16.60
CA GLU A 39 2.23 17.05 17.40
C GLU A 39 3.53 16.98 18.21
N ALA A 40 3.91 15.80 18.69
CA ALA A 40 5.21 15.60 19.34
C ALA A 40 6.38 15.88 18.39
N LEU A 41 6.25 15.51 17.11
CA LEU A 41 7.29 15.70 16.09
C LEU A 41 7.30 17.11 15.48
N PHE A 42 6.14 17.73 15.27
CA PHE A 42 6.02 18.98 14.50
C PHE A 42 5.51 20.18 15.30
N GLY A 43 4.91 19.96 16.48
CA GLY A 43 4.38 21.00 17.36
C GLY A 43 2.86 20.91 17.58
N PRO A 44 2.32 21.60 18.59
CA PRO A 44 0.91 21.50 18.96
C PRO A 44 -0.03 21.96 17.85
N ASN A 45 -1.15 21.26 17.67
CA ASN A 45 -2.16 21.49 16.63
C ASN A 45 -1.64 21.44 15.18
N TYR A 46 -0.50 20.79 14.92
CA TYR A 46 0.07 20.70 13.59
C TYR A 46 -0.84 19.89 12.64
N GLN A 47 -0.88 20.29 11.37
CA GLN A 47 -1.60 19.60 10.31
C GLN A 47 -0.67 19.27 9.15
N LEU A 48 -0.77 18.05 8.64
CA LEU A 48 0.01 17.60 7.49
C LEU A 48 -0.31 18.43 6.24
N THR A 49 0.73 18.86 5.54
CA THR A 49 0.60 19.58 4.28
C THR A 49 0.49 18.58 3.15
N LYS A 50 -0.65 18.58 2.43
CA LYS A 50 -0.85 17.68 1.28
C LYS A 50 0.12 18.02 0.14
N ALA A 51 0.89 17.03 -0.32
CA ALA A 51 1.73 17.16 -1.51
C ALA A 51 1.04 16.56 -2.75
N LYS A 52 0.48 15.35 -2.63
CA LYS A 52 -0.16 14.64 -3.73
C LYS A 52 -1.20 13.64 -3.21
N ASP A 53 -2.36 13.58 -3.87
CA ASP A 53 -3.35 12.54 -3.63
C ASP A 53 -2.83 11.14 -4.06
N LEU A 54 -3.25 10.11 -3.32
CA LEU A 54 -2.99 8.71 -3.64
C LEU A 54 -4.21 8.08 -4.34
N SER A 55 -4.06 6.83 -4.76
CA SER A 55 -5.12 6.05 -5.42
C SER A 55 -6.35 5.85 -4.54
N GLN A 56 -6.14 5.63 -3.24
CA GLN A 56 -7.21 5.45 -2.27
C GLN A 56 -7.87 6.81 -1.94
N PRO A 57 -9.21 6.93 -2.08
CA PRO A 57 -9.91 8.19 -1.86
C PRO A 57 -9.60 8.84 -0.51
N GLY A 58 -9.18 10.10 -0.55
CA GLY A 58 -8.84 10.89 0.64
C GLY A 58 -7.50 10.57 1.30
N GLN A 59 -6.74 9.58 0.81
CA GLN A 59 -5.35 9.35 1.25
C GLN A 59 -4.40 10.23 0.43
N PHE A 60 -3.32 10.70 1.06
CA PHE A 60 -2.34 11.55 0.39
C PHE A 60 -0.92 11.36 0.91
N ALA A 61 0.07 11.60 0.05
CA ALA A 61 1.44 11.82 0.48
C ALA A 61 1.59 13.26 0.95
N SER A 62 2.17 13.45 2.13
CA SER A 62 2.40 14.79 2.70
C SER A 62 3.71 15.40 2.19
N GLN A 63 3.97 16.68 2.47
CA GLN A 63 5.26 17.32 2.19
C GLN A 63 6.31 16.93 3.24
N GLU A 64 5.85 16.67 4.46
CA GLU A 64 6.68 16.34 5.61
C GLU A 64 7.38 14.99 5.43
N ARG A 65 8.57 14.90 5.99
CA ARG A 65 9.42 13.71 5.94
C ARG A 65 10.02 13.43 7.31
N LEU A 66 10.18 12.16 7.60
CA LEU A 66 10.77 11.67 8.85
C LEU A 66 12.05 10.88 8.59
N THR A 67 12.86 10.79 9.63
CA THR A 67 13.86 9.74 9.75
C THR A 67 13.27 8.60 10.57
N VAL A 68 13.33 7.37 10.06
CA VAL A 68 12.98 6.14 10.78
C VAL A 68 14.27 5.46 11.21
N VAL A 69 14.45 5.25 12.51
CA VAL A 69 15.68 4.68 13.08
C VAL A 69 15.37 3.33 13.72
N GLY A 70 16.14 2.32 13.33
CA GLY A 70 16.16 0.98 13.93
C GLY A 70 17.51 0.69 14.59
N PRO A 71 17.68 -0.49 15.21
CA PRO A 71 18.89 -0.84 15.97
C PRO A 71 20.22 -0.77 15.19
N LYS A 72 20.18 -1.01 13.88
CA LYS A 72 21.39 -1.09 13.03
C LYS A 72 21.57 0.12 12.11
N GLY A 73 20.49 0.82 11.78
CA GLY A 73 20.54 1.87 10.77
C GLY A 73 19.29 2.71 10.73
N ALA A 74 19.27 3.66 9.81
CA ALA A 74 18.17 4.59 9.64
C ALA A 74 17.81 4.78 8.17
N PHE A 75 16.55 5.15 7.94
CA PHE A 75 16.06 5.68 6.68
C PHE A 75 15.73 7.15 6.85
N HIS A 76 16.36 8.00 6.05
CA HIS A 76 16.04 9.41 5.98
C HIS A 76 14.98 9.67 4.91
N ASN A 77 14.32 10.82 5.00
CA ASN A 77 13.35 11.29 4.02
C ASN A 77 12.20 10.29 3.77
N VAL A 78 11.73 9.60 4.81
CA VAL A 78 10.58 8.70 4.73
C VAL A 78 9.30 9.53 4.68
N VAL A 79 8.44 9.22 3.71
CA VAL A 79 7.17 9.94 3.47
C VAL A 79 6.14 9.63 4.54
N ILE A 80 5.43 10.66 4.99
CA ILE A 80 4.23 10.50 5.81
C ILE A 80 3.01 10.44 4.87
N LEU A 81 2.16 9.44 5.10
CA LEU A 81 0.89 9.28 4.40
C LEU A 81 -0.27 9.73 5.31
N GLY A 82 -0.97 10.76 4.86
CA GLY A 82 -2.12 11.33 5.54
C GLY A 82 -3.46 10.77 5.03
N PRO A 83 -4.56 11.07 5.73
CA PRO A 83 -4.62 11.84 6.98
C PRO A 83 -4.05 11.06 8.18
N VAL A 84 -3.94 11.73 9.33
CA VAL A 84 -3.57 11.08 10.59
C VAL A 84 -4.53 9.92 10.90
N ARG A 85 -4.02 8.90 11.56
CA ARG A 85 -4.74 7.69 11.97
C ARG A 85 -4.86 7.64 13.49
N LYS A 86 -5.55 6.62 13.99
CA LYS A 86 -5.65 6.38 15.43
C LYS A 86 -4.32 6.00 16.06
N HIS A 87 -3.49 5.26 15.31
CA HIS A 87 -2.19 4.76 15.76
C HIS A 87 -1.13 5.01 14.69
N SER A 88 0.10 5.27 15.14
CA SER A 88 1.25 5.35 14.25
C SER A 88 1.66 3.96 13.75
N GLN A 89 2.08 3.89 12.49
CA GLN A 89 2.46 2.64 11.83
C GLN A 89 3.55 2.95 10.81
N VAL A 90 4.54 2.06 10.73
CA VAL A 90 5.64 2.15 9.77
C VAL A 90 5.60 0.91 8.90
N GLU A 91 5.47 1.12 7.60
CA GLU A 91 5.43 0.05 6.60
C GLU A 91 6.76 0.04 5.85
N VAL A 92 7.39 -1.14 5.81
CA VAL A 92 8.70 -1.37 5.18
C VAL A 92 8.68 -2.67 4.37
N SER A 93 9.71 -2.92 3.56
CA SER A 93 9.91 -4.24 2.95
C SER A 93 10.73 -5.19 3.86
N LEU A 94 10.86 -6.46 3.47
CA LEU A 94 11.77 -7.40 4.16
C LEU A 94 13.24 -6.97 3.99
N THR A 95 13.60 -6.48 2.80
CA THR A 95 14.94 -5.93 2.55
C THR A 95 15.24 -4.77 3.50
N ASP A 96 14.27 -3.90 3.72
CA ASP A 96 14.42 -2.74 4.61
C ASP A 96 14.67 -3.15 6.06
N CYS A 97 14.04 -4.24 6.51
CA CYS A 97 14.25 -4.78 7.84
C CYS A 97 15.72 -5.17 8.10
N LEU A 98 16.44 -5.66 7.08
CA LEU A 98 17.87 -6.00 7.18
C LEU A 98 18.75 -4.76 7.43
N GLN A 99 18.36 -3.62 6.86
CA GLN A 99 19.06 -2.35 7.03
C GLN A 99 18.74 -1.70 8.38
N LEU A 100 17.48 -1.72 8.81
CA LEU A 100 17.09 -1.25 10.14
C LEU A 100 17.63 -2.13 11.26
N GLY A 101 17.91 -3.41 10.99
CA GLY A 101 18.37 -4.37 12.00
C GLY A 101 17.22 -4.87 12.87
N THR A 102 16.06 -5.07 12.27
CA THR A 102 14.82 -5.49 12.94
C THR A 102 14.19 -6.67 12.21
N LYS A 103 13.29 -7.37 12.88
CA LYS A 103 12.51 -8.49 12.32
C LYS A 103 11.03 -8.17 12.45
N ALA A 104 10.52 -7.33 11.56
CA ALA A 104 9.10 -7.00 11.52
C ALA A 104 8.28 -8.15 10.90
N PRO A 105 7.09 -8.46 11.44
CA PRO A 105 6.20 -9.46 10.84
C PRO A 105 5.51 -8.91 9.59
N ILE A 106 5.10 -9.82 8.70
CA ILE A 106 4.20 -9.50 7.57
C ILE A 106 2.78 -9.39 8.12
N ARG A 107 2.13 -8.22 7.98
CA ARG A 107 0.81 -7.93 8.55
C ARG A 107 -0.04 -7.05 7.64
N GLU A 108 -1.36 -7.11 7.81
CA GLU A 108 -2.26 -6.12 7.23
C GLU A 108 -2.16 -4.78 7.98
N SER A 109 -2.34 -3.67 7.27
CA SER A 109 -2.36 -2.35 7.90
C SER A 109 -3.45 -2.27 8.98
N GLY A 110 -3.06 -1.82 10.17
CA GLY A 110 -3.87 -1.75 11.39
C GLY A 110 -3.60 -2.88 12.38
N ASP A 111 -3.00 -3.98 11.95
CA ASP A 111 -2.62 -5.09 12.83
C ASP A 111 -1.20 -4.92 13.37
N ILE A 112 -1.10 -4.04 14.38
CA ILE A 112 0.18 -3.59 14.96
C ILE A 112 0.52 -4.24 16.31
N GLU A 113 -0.34 -5.10 16.86
CA GLU A 113 -0.07 -5.71 18.16
C GLU A 113 1.05 -6.76 18.09
N GLY A 114 1.94 -6.70 19.09
CA GLY A 114 3.12 -7.56 19.19
C GLY A 114 4.17 -7.31 18.10
N THR A 115 4.10 -6.18 17.40
CA THR A 115 5.09 -5.79 16.38
C THR A 115 6.24 -5.01 17.02
N PRO A 116 7.45 -5.02 16.42
CA PRO A 116 8.55 -4.21 16.92
C PRO A 116 8.26 -2.71 16.85
N GLY A 117 8.95 -1.96 17.72
CA GLY A 117 9.03 -0.51 17.69
C GLY A 117 10.14 0.04 16.79
N VAL A 118 10.09 1.35 16.56
CA VAL A 118 11.14 2.16 15.90
C VAL A 118 11.14 3.57 16.48
N ILE A 119 12.22 4.31 16.28
CA ILE A 119 12.26 5.73 16.60
C ILE A 119 11.94 6.54 15.34
N LEU A 120 11.02 7.48 15.45
CA LEU A 120 10.71 8.48 14.45
C LEU A 120 11.36 9.80 14.85
N ALA A 121 12.10 10.44 13.95
CA ALA A 121 12.80 11.69 14.23
C ALA A 121 12.53 12.76 13.16
N HIS A 122 12.39 14.00 13.61
CA HIS A 122 12.27 15.20 12.78
C HIS A 122 13.00 16.38 13.46
N GLY A 123 14.07 16.88 12.84
CA GLY A 123 14.90 17.92 13.45
C GLY A 123 15.51 17.44 14.77
N ASP A 124 15.27 18.21 15.85
CA ASP A 124 15.69 17.93 17.22
C ASP A 124 14.65 17.13 18.04
N LYS A 125 13.51 16.77 17.42
CA LYS A 125 12.41 16.04 18.06
C LYS A 125 12.39 14.57 17.63
N ALA A 126 11.99 13.70 18.56
CA ALA A 126 11.83 12.28 18.30
C ALA A 126 10.71 11.67 19.12
N VAL A 127 10.11 10.61 18.57
CA VAL A 127 9.11 9.76 19.20
C VAL A 127 9.61 8.32 19.15
N CYS A 128 9.55 7.62 20.28
CA CYS A 128 9.84 6.19 20.34
C CYS A 128 8.52 5.42 20.28
N LEU A 129 8.31 4.68 19.20
CA LEU A 129 7.19 3.76 19.11
C LEU A 129 7.57 2.44 19.76
N ASP A 130 6.72 1.91 20.63
CA ASP A 130 6.87 0.60 21.26
C ASP A 130 6.41 -0.55 20.33
N LYS A 131 5.51 -0.24 19.41
CA LYS A 131 4.99 -1.10 18.34
C LYS A 131 4.66 -0.29 17.08
N GLY A 132 4.37 -0.99 15.98
CA GLY A 132 3.85 -0.39 14.75
C GLY A 132 4.71 -0.60 13.51
N LEU A 133 5.88 -1.24 13.63
CA LEU A 133 6.69 -1.60 12.48
C LEU A 133 6.23 -2.93 11.86
N ILE A 134 5.81 -2.89 10.59
CA ILE A 134 5.36 -4.07 9.84
C ILE A 134 5.99 -4.14 8.46
N VAL A 135 6.07 -5.36 7.93
CA VAL A 135 6.15 -5.58 6.48
C VAL A 135 4.72 -5.64 5.94
N ALA A 136 4.41 -4.82 4.94
CA ALA A 136 3.04 -4.73 4.42
C ALA A 136 2.64 -6.03 3.73
N LYS A 137 1.58 -6.69 4.21
CA LYS A 137 0.97 -7.84 3.52
C LYS A 137 0.25 -7.35 2.27
N ARG A 138 0.55 -7.95 1.11
CA ARG A 138 -0.16 -7.69 -0.14
C ARG A 138 -1.67 -7.87 -0.02
N HIS A 139 -2.40 -6.95 -0.65
CA HIS A 139 -3.85 -6.96 -0.62
C HIS A 139 -4.43 -6.22 -1.84
N VAL A 140 -5.71 -6.46 -2.12
CA VAL A 140 -6.50 -5.69 -3.08
C VAL A 140 -7.56 -4.93 -2.30
N HIS A 141 -7.47 -3.61 -2.31
CA HIS A 141 -8.61 -2.78 -1.95
C HIS A 141 -9.65 -2.89 -3.06
N MET A 142 -10.93 -3.00 -2.71
CA MET A 142 -12.04 -3.11 -3.64
C MET A 142 -13.23 -2.29 -3.19
N THR A 143 -13.95 -1.72 -4.17
CA THR A 143 -15.32 -1.25 -3.95
C THR A 143 -16.27 -2.44 -3.78
N PRO A 144 -17.43 -2.28 -3.12
CA PRO A 144 -18.44 -3.34 -3.04
C PRO A 144 -18.92 -3.84 -4.40
N GLU A 145 -19.08 -2.93 -5.36
CA GLU A 145 -19.50 -3.25 -6.74
C GLU A 145 -18.48 -4.11 -7.47
N ASP A 146 -17.19 -3.76 -7.39
CA ASP A 146 -16.13 -4.54 -8.03
C ASP A 146 -15.96 -5.91 -7.38
N ALA A 147 -16.12 -5.99 -6.06
CA ALA A 147 -16.09 -7.27 -5.34
C ALA A 147 -17.24 -8.19 -5.75
N GLU A 148 -18.46 -7.66 -5.89
CA GLU A 148 -19.61 -8.39 -6.41
C GLU A 148 -19.37 -8.86 -7.85
N ARG A 149 -18.90 -7.95 -8.72
CA ARG A 149 -18.61 -8.26 -10.13
C ARG A 149 -17.56 -9.35 -10.29
N LEU A 150 -16.51 -9.32 -9.47
CA LEU A 150 -15.43 -10.31 -9.49
C LEU A 150 -15.75 -11.55 -8.66
N ASN A 151 -16.92 -11.57 -8.00
CA ASN A 151 -17.40 -12.65 -7.13
C ASN A 151 -16.37 -13.03 -6.06
N VAL A 152 -15.92 -12.01 -5.32
CA VAL A 152 -15.05 -12.15 -4.14
C VAL A 152 -15.64 -11.42 -2.94
N LYS A 153 -15.22 -11.81 -1.74
CA LYS A 153 -15.73 -11.25 -0.48
C LYS A 153 -14.63 -10.56 0.32
N ASN A 154 -15.05 -9.68 1.22
CA ASN A 154 -14.13 -9.06 2.18
C ASN A 154 -13.41 -10.14 3.01
N HIS A 155 -12.10 -9.97 3.20
CA HIS A 155 -11.17 -10.90 3.83
C HIS A 155 -10.97 -12.24 3.12
N GLU A 156 -11.48 -12.41 1.90
CA GLU A 156 -11.17 -13.57 1.08
C GLU A 156 -9.69 -13.57 0.68
N ILE A 157 -9.09 -14.76 0.64
CA ILE A 157 -7.72 -14.96 0.19
C ILE A 157 -7.74 -15.52 -1.22
N VAL A 158 -7.12 -14.80 -2.16
CA VAL A 158 -7.13 -15.13 -3.59
C VAL A 158 -5.72 -15.24 -4.16
N GLN A 159 -5.63 -15.77 -5.38
CA GLN A 159 -4.45 -15.63 -6.22
C GLN A 159 -4.62 -14.45 -7.18
N VAL A 160 -3.56 -13.68 -7.40
CA VAL A 160 -3.53 -12.62 -8.40
C VAL A 160 -2.37 -12.85 -9.37
N ARG A 161 -2.69 -13.01 -10.65
CA ARG A 161 -1.69 -12.98 -11.72
C ARG A 161 -1.37 -11.53 -12.04
N VAL A 162 -0.10 -11.16 -11.93
CA VAL A 162 0.40 -9.82 -12.24
C VAL A 162 1.18 -9.87 -13.56
N GLU A 163 0.82 -8.99 -14.49
CA GLU A 163 1.36 -8.96 -15.85
C GLU A 163 2.49 -7.92 -15.99
N GLY A 164 3.45 -7.97 -15.07
CA GLY A 164 4.67 -7.17 -15.13
C GLY A 164 5.72 -7.75 -16.08
N ALA A 165 6.92 -7.16 -16.12
CA ALA A 165 8.01 -7.67 -16.96
C ALA A 165 8.54 -9.05 -16.52
N ARG A 166 8.23 -9.45 -15.27
CA ARG A 166 8.49 -10.79 -14.73
C ARG A 166 7.16 -11.37 -14.25
N PRO A 167 6.28 -11.78 -15.17
CA PRO A 167 4.91 -12.15 -14.81
C PRO A 167 4.90 -13.33 -13.84
N LEU A 168 4.06 -13.25 -12.83
CA LEU A 168 3.94 -14.27 -11.80
C LEU A 168 2.55 -14.27 -11.17
N ILE A 169 2.27 -15.28 -10.37
CA ILE A 169 1.05 -15.37 -9.57
C ILE A 169 1.45 -15.19 -8.11
N PHE A 170 0.91 -14.14 -7.49
CA PHE A 170 0.94 -14.00 -6.04
C PHE A 170 -0.22 -14.82 -5.47
N ASP A 171 0.07 -15.77 -4.58
CA ASP A 171 -0.96 -16.41 -3.73
C ASP A 171 -1.18 -15.59 -2.46
N ASP A 172 -2.03 -16.01 -1.53
CA ASP A 172 -2.21 -15.35 -0.22
C ASP A 172 -2.47 -13.83 -0.32
N VAL A 173 -3.26 -13.39 -1.31
CA VAL A 173 -3.63 -11.98 -1.49
C VAL A 173 -4.97 -11.72 -0.80
N VAL A 174 -4.99 -10.79 0.16
CA VAL A 174 -6.20 -10.46 0.91
C VAL A 174 -7.09 -9.51 0.11
N ILE A 175 -8.38 -9.81 -0.01
CA ILE A 175 -9.38 -8.87 -0.52
C ILE A 175 -9.90 -8.00 0.62
N ARG A 176 -9.88 -6.68 0.44
CA ARG A 176 -10.39 -5.70 1.41
C ARG A 176 -11.47 -4.86 0.76
N VAL A 177 -12.73 -5.08 1.15
CA VAL A 177 -13.89 -4.40 0.55
C VAL A 177 -14.37 -3.26 1.44
N SER A 178 -14.50 -2.06 0.87
CA SER A 178 -15.09 -0.92 1.56
C SER A 178 -15.65 0.10 0.57
N PRO A 179 -16.78 0.75 0.86
CA PRO A 179 -17.27 1.87 0.04
C PRO A 179 -16.34 3.09 0.06
N LYS A 180 -15.31 3.11 0.93
CA LYS A 180 -14.30 4.17 1.00
C LYS A 180 -13.06 3.90 0.15
N PHE A 181 -12.98 2.74 -0.51
CA PHE A 181 -11.83 2.34 -1.30
C PHE A 181 -12.02 2.64 -2.78
N ALA A 182 -10.91 2.69 -3.50
CA ALA A 182 -10.86 2.48 -4.93
C ALA A 182 -10.14 1.15 -5.21
N THR A 183 -10.48 0.50 -6.32
CA THR A 183 -9.98 -0.84 -6.60
C THR A 183 -8.54 -0.85 -7.11
N TYR A 184 -7.60 -1.21 -6.23
CA TYR A 184 -6.17 -1.28 -6.50
C TYR A 184 -5.52 -2.40 -5.69
N MET A 185 -4.56 -3.10 -6.29
CA MET A 185 -3.69 -4.02 -5.56
C MET A 185 -2.47 -3.27 -5.02
N HIS A 186 -2.19 -3.42 -3.74
CA HIS A 186 -1.00 -2.86 -3.11
C HIS A 186 0.01 -3.98 -2.82
N ILE A 187 1.24 -3.78 -3.25
CA ILE A 187 2.40 -4.64 -2.98
C ILE A 187 3.58 -3.80 -2.50
N ASP A 188 4.51 -4.39 -1.76
CA ASP A 188 5.73 -3.68 -1.37
C ASP A 188 6.77 -3.66 -2.51
N TYR A 189 7.92 -3.01 -2.27
CA TYR A 189 8.98 -2.92 -3.28
C TYR A 189 9.74 -4.22 -3.52
N ASP A 190 9.82 -5.15 -2.56
CA ASP A 190 10.44 -6.45 -2.81
C ASP A 190 9.56 -7.26 -3.77
N GLU A 191 8.24 -7.23 -3.56
CA GLU A 191 7.24 -7.86 -4.42
C GLU A 191 7.18 -7.19 -5.81
N ALA A 192 7.21 -5.86 -5.87
CA ALA A 192 7.23 -5.12 -7.12
C ALA A 192 8.46 -5.45 -7.98
N ASN A 193 9.64 -5.57 -7.35
CA ASN A 193 10.86 -6.00 -8.02
C ASN A 193 10.78 -7.46 -8.49
N ALA A 194 10.14 -8.33 -7.71
CA ALA A 194 9.95 -9.73 -8.07
C ALA A 194 9.10 -9.90 -9.33
N CYS A 195 8.01 -9.13 -9.47
CA CYS A 195 7.12 -9.20 -10.64
C CYS A 195 7.53 -8.28 -11.80
N GLY A 196 8.62 -7.53 -11.67
CA GLY A 196 9.09 -6.60 -12.69
C GLY A 196 8.09 -5.48 -12.96
N PHE A 197 7.50 -4.95 -11.89
CA PHE A 197 6.49 -3.91 -11.91
C PHE A 197 6.92 -2.65 -12.69
N LYS A 198 5.97 -2.07 -13.42
CA LYS A 198 6.04 -0.73 -14.02
C LYS A 198 4.70 -0.01 -13.84
N LYS A 199 4.69 1.33 -13.89
CA LYS A 199 3.44 2.10 -13.84
C LYS A 199 2.47 1.61 -14.92
N GLY A 200 1.21 1.36 -14.53
CA GLY A 200 0.18 0.79 -15.40
C GLY A 200 0.18 -0.74 -15.45
N THR A 201 1.02 -1.43 -14.66
CA THR A 201 0.93 -2.88 -14.50
C THR A 201 -0.44 -3.24 -13.93
N ARG A 202 -1.08 -4.25 -14.53
CA ARG A 202 -2.38 -4.75 -14.11
C ARG A 202 -2.27 -6.14 -13.51
N GLY A 203 -3.18 -6.43 -12.60
CA GLY A 203 -3.37 -7.73 -11.98
C GLY A 203 -4.78 -8.25 -12.25
N ARG A 204 -4.94 -9.57 -12.26
CA ARG A 204 -6.25 -10.24 -12.36
C ARG A 204 -6.34 -11.38 -11.36
N ILE A 205 -7.51 -11.52 -10.74
CA ILE A 205 -7.78 -12.62 -9.82
C ILE A 205 -7.83 -13.92 -10.62
N ILE A 206 -7.13 -14.93 -10.11
CA ILE A 206 -7.21 -16.31 -10.59
C ILE A 206 -8.01 -17.08 -9.54
N LYS A 207 -9.18 -17.58 -9.92
CA LYS A 207 -9.97 -18.47 -9.07
C LYS A 207 -9.19 -19.77 -8.91
N LYS A 208 -9.05 -20.24 -7.66
CA LYS A 208 -8.52 -21.58 -7.37
C LYS A 208 -9.51 -22.65 -7.81
#